data_AF-A0A358CUZ2-F1
#
_entry.id   AF-A0A358CUZ2-F1
#
_cell.length_a   1.000
_cell.length_b   1.000
_cell.length_c   1.000
_cell.angle_alpha   90.00
_cell.angle_beta   90.00
_cell.angle_gamma   90.00
#
_symmetry.space_group_name_H-M   'P 1'
#
loop_
_entity.id
_entity.type
_entity.pdbx_description
1 polymer ?
#
loop_
_entity_poly.entity_id
_entity_poly.type
_entity_poly.pdbx_seq_one_letter_code
_entity_poly.pdbx_strand_id
1 'polypeptide(L)'
;METLQLILFTTLWTGIWVLPLKPLPRALELMAGLLPFCAFGLRVFAGFFATVPPGDPIGDCVKPLTDWVSGAGNPSYQFVLDCTVAIGLLWFAEAFHIPRRSRLATAWVLPATATASITTVTITGLTLQEYLATKVPAPVLALTLALVLSAILSWTPGPHSTVTRRLAAIALSSIIPIAVIILVLVTPLVLRVSPNQQAQARSLLALGAGSITALIGYRVNPFRANRSRLLFALVVGVSVGAVAALHFSTVSL
;
A
#
# COMPACT_ATOMS: atom_id res chain seq x y z
N MET A 1 9.45 5.36 22.06
CA MET A 1 8.55 4.17 22.09
C MET A 1 8.28 3.62 20.69
N GLU A 2 8.14 4.46 19.67
CA GLU A 2 7.80 4.04 18.30
C GLU A 2 8.82 3.09 17.65
N THR A 3 10.13 3.29 17.86
CA THR A 3 11.17 2.41 17.28
C THR A 3 11.07 0.97 17.80
N LEU A 4 10.82 0.79 19.09
CA LEU A 4 10.72 -0.54 19.71
C LEU A 4 9.42 -1.25 19.26
N GLN A 5 8.32 -0.51 19.14
CA GLN A 5 7.09 -1.03 18.56
C GLN A 5 7.29 -1.46 17.10
N LEU A 6 7.91 -0.63 16.27
CA LEU A 6 8.21 -0.97 14.88
C LEU A 6 9.09 -2.22 14.77
N ILE A 7 10.12 -2.36 15.61
CA ILE A 7 10.96 -3.57 15.63
C ILE A 7 10.15 -4.81 16.03
N LEU A 8 9.33 -4.72 17.08
CA LEU A 8 8.48 -5.82 17.54
C LEU A 8 7.49 -6.24 16.46
N PHE A 9 6.77 -5.29 15.86
CA PHE A 9 5.80 -5.57 14.80
C PHE A 9 6.48 -6.12 13.56
N THR A 10 7.62 -5.58 13.16
CA THR A 10 8.39 -6.12 12.03
C THR A 10 8.79 -7.56 12.28
N THR A 11 9.30 -7.87 13.48
CA THR A 11 9.69 -9.24 13.85
C THR A 11 8.48 -10.17 13.83
N LEU A 12 7.35 -9.73 14.39
CA LEU A 12 6.11 -10.48 14.41
C LEU A 12 5.57 -10.72 13.00
N TRP A 13 5.47 -9.69 12.17
CA TRP A 13 4.99 -9.77 10.80
C TRP A 13 5.89 -10.64 9.93
N THR A 14 7.21 -10.53 10.06
CA THR A 14 8.14 -11.41 9.37
C THR A 14 7.94 -12.86 9.79
N GLY A 15 7.79 -13.12 11.09
CA GLY A 15 7.47 -14.44 11.60
C GLY A 15 6.18 -15.00 10.99
N ILE A 16 5.10 -14.22 11.05
CA ILE A 16 3.79 -14.55 10.49
C ILE A 16 3.87 -14.81 8.99
N TRP A 17 4.60 -13.98 8.26
CA TRP A 17 4.77 -14.11 6.82
C TRP A 17 5.45 -15.42 6.41
N VAL A 18 6.35 -15.96 7.22
CA VAL A 18 7.06 -17.21 6.91
C VAL A 18 6.43 -18.47 7.51
N LEU A 19 5.39 -18.31 8.34
CA LEU A 19 4.69 -19.44 8.97
C LEU A 19 4.18 -20.43 7.93
N PRO A 20 4.31 -21.75 8.16
CA PRO A 20 3.67 -22.74 7.31
C PRO A 20 2.15 -22.55 7.39
N LEU A 21 1.54 -22.23 6.26
CA LEU A 21 0.08 -22.05 6.18
C LEU A 21 -0.56 -23.40 5.90
N LYS A 22 -1.60 -23.72 6.68
CA LYS A 22 -2.57 -24.75 6.32
C LYS A 22 -3.70 -24.09 5.54
N PRO A 23 -4.30 -24.78 4.57
CA PRO A 23 -5.40 -24.21 3.80
C PRO A 23 -6.54 -23.80 4.74
N LEU A 24 -6.99 -22.56 4.59
CA LEU A 24 -8.06 -22.01 5.40
C LEU A 24 -9.42 -22.42 4.82
N PRO A 25 -10.42 -22.74 5.66
CA PRO A 25 -11.81 -22.80 5.24
C PRO A 25 -12.22 -21.49 4.55
N ARG A 26 -13.05 -21.58 3.50
CA ARG A 26 -13.44 -20.42 2.69
C ARG A 26 -14.04 -19.27 3.50
N ALA A 27 -14.83 -19.58 4.53
CA ALA A 27 -15.40 -18.57 5.42
C ALA A 27 -14.32 -17.81 6.22
N LEU A 28 -13.31 -18.52 6.73
CA LEU A 28 -12.20 -17.89 7.45
C LEU A 28 -11.31 -17.09 6.50
N GLU A 29 -11.09 -17.55 5.27
CA GLU A 29 -10.41 -16.78 4.23
C GLU A 29 -11.15 -15.45 3.97
N LEU A 30 -12.47 -15.47 3.80
CA LEU A 30 -13.26 -14.25 3.57
C LEU A 30 -13.24 -13.30 4.76
N MET A 31 -13.42 -13.81 5.99
CA MET A 31 -13.37 -12.98 7.19
C MET A 31 -11.97 -12.37 7.40
N ALA A 32 -10.91 -13.16 7.22
CA ALA A 32 -9.53 -12.68 7.33
C ALA A 32 -9.20 -11.62 6.27
N GLY A 33 -9.81 -11.70 5.09
CA GLY A 33 -9.70 -10.65 4.07
C GLY A 33 -10.48 -9.38 4.42
N LEU A 34 -11.69 -9.51 4.96
CA LEU A 34 -12.55 -8.37 5.33
C LEU A 34 -11.99 -7.54 6.48
N LEU A 35 -11.30 -8.16 7.45
CA LEU A 35 -10.77 -7.46 8.62
C LEU A 35 -9.82 -6.31 8.27
N PRO A 36 -8.76 -6.49 7.45
CA PRO A 36 -7.96 -5.39 6.92
C PRO A 36 -8.81 -4.33 6.21
N PHE A 37 -9.77 -4.73 5.36
CA PHE A 37 -10.62 -3.77 4.65
C PHE A 37 -11.44 -2.90 5.59
N CYS A 38 -12.02 -3.47 6.66
CA CYS A 38 -12.76 -2.71 7.65
C CYS A 38 -11.84 -1.74 8.42
N ALA A 39 -10.65 -2.18 8.82
CA ALA A 39 -9.70 -1.33 9.54
C ALA A 39 -9.17 -0.19 8.64
N PHE A 40 -8.67 -0.49 7.44
CA PHE A 40 -8.25 0.57 6.51
C PHE A 40 -9.42 1.48 6.11
N GLY A 41 -10.61 0.90 5.88
CA GLY A 41 -11.83 1.64 5.57
C GLY A 41 -12.23 2.60 6.68
N LEU A 42 -12.06 2.22 7.94
CA LEU A 42 -12.33 3.09 9.09
C LEU A 42 -11.36 4.28 9.14
N ARG A 43 -10.10 4.09 8.74
CA ARG A 43 -9.12 5.19 8.63
C ARG A 43 -9.49 6.18 7.53
N VAL A 44 -9.94 5.66 6.38
CA VAL A 44 -10.44 6.49 5.28
C VAL A 44 -11.72 7.22 5.69
N PHE A 45 -12.64 6.52 6.36
CA PHE A 45 -13.86 7.09 6.91
C PHE A 45 -13.56 8.28 7.84
N ALA A 46 -12.67 8.10 8.82
CA ALA A 46 -12.29 9.18 9.73
C ALA A 46 -11.67 10.39 9.00
N GLY A 47 -10.92 10.14 7.92
CA GLY A 47 -10.36 11.20 7.08
C GLY A 47 -11.40 12.14 6.46
N PHE A 48 -12.62 11.67 6.19
CA PHE A 48 -13.70 12.56 5.68
C PHE A 48 -14.17 13.58 6.70
N PHE A 49 -13.98 13.32 7.99
CA PHE A 49 -14.44 14.18 9.07
C PHE A 49 -13.34 15.09 9.64
N ALA A 50 -12.09 14.96 9.16
CA ALA A 50 -10.95 15.73 9.64
C ALA A 50 -11.10 17.25 9.46
N THR A 51 -11.90 17.69 8.48
CA THR A 51 -12.14 19.11 8.18
C THR A 51 -13.53 19.59 8.60
N VAL A 52 -14.30 18.77 9.32
CA VAL A 52 -15.65 19.15 9.76
C VAL A 52 -15.53 20.10 10.96
N PRO A 53 -16.17 21.28 10.92
CA PRO A 53 -16.09 22.24 12.01
C PRO A 53 -16.67 21.70 13.33
N PRO A 54 -16.17 22.16 14.49
CA PRO A 54 -16.80 21.87 15.77
C PRO A 54 -18.25 22.38 15.82
N GLY A 55 -19.18 21.58 16.34
CA GLY A 55 -20.61 21.94 16.43
C GLY A 55 -21.47 21.48 15.25
N ASP A 56 -20.90 20.78 14.27
CA ASP A 56 -21.68 20.03 13.29
C ASP A 56 -22.29 18.78 13.97
N PRO A 57 -23.62 18.58 13.94
CA PRO A 57 -24.28 17.45 14.60
C PRO A 57 -23.75 16.07 14.12
N ILE A 58 -23.36 15.96 12.85
CA ILE A 58 -22.83 14.73 12.27
C ILE A 58 -21.38 14.54 12.72
N GLY A 59 -20.58 15.60 12.68
CA GLY A 59 -19.19 15.59 13.16
C GLY A 59 -19.11 15.18 14.63
N ASP A 60 -19.93 15.78 15.49
CA ASP A 60 -19.96 15.49 16.93
C ASP A 60 -20.44 14.05 17.21
N CYS A 61 -21.34 13.50 16.40
CA CYS A 61 -21.80 12.11 16.53
C CYS A 61 -20.69 11.09 16.23
N VAL A 62 -19.83 11.35 15.24
CA VAL A 62 -18.74 10.43 14.86
C VAL A 62 -17.43 10.73 15.58
N LYS A 63 -17.34 11.85 16.28
CA LYS A 63 -16.14 12.34 16.95
C LYS A 63 -15.44 11.31 17.86
N PRO A 64 -16.15 10.53 18.70
CA PRO A 64 -15.48 9.52 19.52
C PRO A 64 -14.73 8.47 18.70
N LEU A 65 -15.28 8.10 17.53
CA LEU A 65 -14.69 7.15 16.61
C LEU A 65 -13.50 7.75 15.86
N THR A 66 -13.63 8.99 15.37
CA THR A 66 -12.55 9.68 14.65
C THR A 66 -11.39 10.03 15.57
N ASP A 67 -11.66 10.40 16.81
CA ASP A 67 -10.65 10.67 17.83
C ASP A 67 -9.89 9.38 18.18
N TRP A 68 -10.61 8.27 18.36
CA TRP A 68 -10.00 6.95 18.56
C TRP A 68 -9.09 6.53 17.41
N VAL A 69 -9.57 6.65 16.17
CA VAL A 69 -8.79 6.39 14.95
C VAL A 69 -7.56 7.29 14.85
N SER A 70 -7.66 8.53 15.34
CA SER A 70 -6.57 9.50 15.40
C SER A 70 -5.59 9.23 16.55
N GLY A 71 -5.86 8.24 17.41
CA GLY A 71 -4.97 7.79 18.48
C GLY A 71 -5.49 8.05 19.90
N ALA A 72 -6.64 8.69 20.07
CA ALA A 72 -7.24 8.93 21.38
C ALA A 72 -8.05 7.72 21.87
N GLY A 73 -7.39 6.74 22.49
CA GLY A 73 -8.09 5.70 23.25
C GLY A 73 -7.33 4.37 23.41
N ASN A 74 -8.00 3.42 24.06
CA ASN A 74 -7.46 2.10 24.41
C ASN A 74 -8.45 0.99 23.98
N PRO A 75 -8.04 -0.05 23.22
CA PRO A 75 -6.71 -0.26 22.64
C PRO A 75 -6.34 0.83 21.64
N SER A 76 -5.04 1.08 21.44
CA SER A 76 -4.61 2.06 20.45
C SER A 76 -5.03 1.60 19.06
N TYR A 77 -5.51 2.53 18.24
CA TYR A 77 -5.92 2.19 16.88
C TYR A 77 -4.75 1.64 16.04
N GLN A 78 -3.54 2.13 16.29
CA GLN A 78 -2.32 1.60 15.68
C GLN A 78 -2.14 0.10 15.98
N PHE A 79 -2.38 -0.34 17.21
CA PHE A 79 -2.32 -1.76 17.57
C PHE A 79 -3.37 -2.59 16.80
N VAL A 80 -4.58 -2.07 16.62
CA VAL A 80 -5.63 -2.72 15.81
C VAL A 80 -5.19 -2.83 14.34
N LEU A 81 -4.63 -1.76 13.77
CA LEU A 81 -4.07 -1.77 12.43
C LEU A 81 -2.95 -2.82 12.31
N ASP A 82 -2.03 -2.88 13.26
CA ASP A 82 -0.90 -3.80 13.19
C ASP A 82 -1.33 -5.28 13.29
N CYS A 83 -2.35 -5.57 14.11
CA CYS A 83 -2.97 -6.89 14.18
C CYS A 83 -3.72 -7.25 12.89
N THR A 84 -4.47 -6.31 12.31
CA THR A 84 -5.20 -6.56 11.07
C THR A 84 -4.26 -6.72 9.88
N VAL A 85 -3.14 -6.01 9.83
CA VAL A 85 -2.06 -6.23 8.84
C VAL A 85 -1.50 -7.64 8.97
N ALA A 86 -1.24 -8.12 10.18
CA ALA A 86 -0.76 -9.48 10.40
C ALA A 86 -1.75 -10.54 9.88
N ILE A 87 -3.05 -10.38 10.15
CA ILE A 87 -4.11 -11.24 9.60
C ILE A 87 -4.15 -11.12 8.07
N GLY A 88 -4.04 -9.89 7.55
CA GLY A 88 -4.00 -9.59 6.13
C GLY A 88 -2.84 -10.27 5.41
N LEU A 89 -1.66 -10.38 6.02
CA LEU A 89 -0.51 -11.10 5.45
C LEU A 89 -0.79 -12.60 5.30
N LEU A 90 -1.42 -13.23 6.30
CA LEU A 90 -1.82 -14.64 6.23
C LEU A 90 -2.88 -14.86 5.14
N TRP A 91 -3.91 -14.01 5.14
CA TRP A 91 -4.95 -14.02 4.12
C TRP A 91 -4.37 -13.82 2.72
N PHE A 92 -3.49 -12.83 2.53
CA PHE A 92 -2.89 -12.51 1.25
C PHE A 92 -2.07 -13.67 0.70
N ALA A 93 -1.26 -14.31 1.55
CA ALA A 93 -0.51 -15.50 1.18
C ALA A 93 -1.43 -16.65 0.73
N GLU A 94 -2.55 -16.86 1.43
CA GLU A 94 -3.50 -17.93 1.11
C GLU A 94 -4.34 -17.60 -0.14
N ALA A 95 -4.92 -16.41 -0.23
CA ALA A 95 -5.76 -15.96 -1.34
C ALA A 95 -5.04 -16.08 -2.68
N PHE A 96 -3.73 -15.78 -2.71
CA PHE A 96 -2.90 -15.85 -3.90
C PHE A 96 -2.05 -17.14 -4.02
N HIS A 97 -2.22 -18.11 -3.11
CA HIS A 97 -1.46 -19.36 -3.06
C HIS A 97 0.06 -19.14 -3.14
N ILE A 98 0.58 -18.19 -2.37
CA ILE A 98 2.00 -17.83 -2.39
C ILE A 98 2.81 -18.95 -1.72
N PRO A 99 3.69 -19.65 -2.48
CA PRO A 99 4.47 -20.76 -1.93
C PRO A 99 5.36 -20.31 -0.78
N ARG A 100 5.56 -21.18 0.23
CA ARG A 100 6.43 -20.88 1.37
C ARG A 100 7.85 -20.47 0.95
N ARG A 101 8.39 -21.08 -0.12
CA ARG A 101 9.71 -20.71 -0.67
C ARG A 101 9.75 -19.25 -1.14
N SER A 102 8.69 -18.78 -1.80
CA SER A 102 8.55 -17.39 -2.23
C SER A 102 8.45 -16.46 -1.02
N ARG A 103 7.65 -16.84 -0.01
CA ARG A 103 7.50 -16.05 1.23
C ARG A 103 8.80 -15.93 2.00
N LEU A 104 9.58 -17.01 2.12
CA LEU A 104 10.91 -16.98 2.72
C LEU A 104 11.86 -16.07 1.93
N ALA A 105 11.84 -16.16 0.60
CA ALA A 105 12.69 -15.32 -0.26
C ALA A 105 12.35 -13.83 -0.20
N THR A 106 11.12 -13.46 0.18
CA THR A 106 10.68 -12.07 0.34
C THR A 106 10.57 -11.61 1.80
N ALA A 107 10.88 -12.48 2.77
CA ALA A 107 10.74 -12.18 4.19
C ALA A 107 11.59 -10.99 4.66
N TRP A 108 12.70 -10.73 3.95
CA TRP A 108 13.60 -9.62 4.22
C TRP A 108 13.00 -8.25 3.88
N VAL A 109 11.94 -8.18 3.07
CA VAL A 109 11.33 -6.90 2.65
C VAL A 109 10.81 -6.13 3.87
N LEU A 110 10.15 -6.82 4.81
CA LEU A 110 9.64 -6.22 6.05
C LEU A 110 10.77 -5.59 6.89
N PRO A 111 11.83 -6.30 7.32
CA PRO A 111 12.91 -5.70 8.08
C PRO A 111 13.71 -4.66 7.29
N ALA A 112 13.86 -4.80 5.97
CA ALA A 112 14.50 -3.78 5.15
C ALA A 112 13.71 -2.47 5.13
N THR A 113 12.38 -2.54 4.99
CA THR A 113 11.51 -1.34 5.05
C THR A 113 11.50 -0.70 6.43
N ALA A 114 11.45 -1.50 7.50
CA ALA A 114 11.55 -0.99 8.87
C ALA A 114 12.91 -0.33 9.12
N THR A 115 14.00 -0.96 8.69
CA THR A 115 15.37 -0.40 8.80
C THR A 115 15.48 0.91 8.04
N ALA A 116 14.96 0.98 6.80
CA ALA A 116 14.92 2.22 6.03
C ALA A 116 14.13 3.31 6.76
N SER A 117 12.95 2.98 7.31
CA SER A 117 12.14 3.93 8.07
C SER A 117 12.86 4.47 9.30
N ILE A 118 13.47 3.60 10.10
CA ILE A 118 14.23 4.01 11.29
C ILE A 118 15.43 4.86 10.90
N THR A 119 16.19 4.41 9.90
CA THR A 119 17.40 5.10 9.43
C THR A 119 17.06 6.49 8.90
N THR A 120 15.99 6.63 8.12
CA THR A 120 15.56 7.93 7.60
C THR A 120 15.15 8.87 8.73
N VAL A 121 14.34 8.42 9.70
CA VAL A 121 13.98 9.26 10.86
C VAL A 121 15.21 9.64 11.67
N THR A 122 16.12 8.71 11.90
CA THR A 122 17.33 8.94 12.73
C THR A 122 18.29 9.93 12.06
N ILE A 123 18.45 9.86 10.73
CA ILE A 123 19.39 10.73 10.00
C ILE A 123 18.78 12.08 9.65
N THR A 124 17.49 12.10 9.29
CA THR A 124 16.86 13.27 8.65
C THR A 124 15.83 13.97 9.53
N GLY A 125 15.36 13.32 10.60
CA GLY A 125 14.26 13.80 11.44
C GLY A 125 12.88 13.70 10.77
N LEU A 126 12.81 13.30 9.50
CA LEU A 126 11.56 13.14 8.74
C LEU A 126 11.15 11.68 8.66
N THR A 127 9.85 11.42 8.55
CA THR A 127 9.38 10.07 8.20
C THR A 127 9.86 9.70 6.80
N LEU A 128 9.98 8.39 6.52
CA LEU A 128 10.40 7.91 5.20
C LEU A 128 9.50 8.46 4.06
N GLN A 129 8.20 8.58 4.34
CA GLN A 129 7.22 9.10 3.37
C GLN A 129 7.49 10.57 3.06
N GLU A 130 7.63 11.42 4.09
CA GLU A 130 7.92 12.85 3.94
C GLU A 130 9.26 13.09 3.24
N TYR A 131 10.30 12.34 3.65
CA TYR A 131 11.62 12.41 3.04
C TYR A 131 11.57 12.08 1.55
N LEU A 132 10.97 10.94 1.18
CA LEU A 132 10.86 10.52 -0.21
C LEU A 132 10.03 11.51 -1.03
N ALA A 133 8.90 11.97 -0.50
CA ALA A 133 8.03 12.89 -1.20
C ALA A 133 8.70 14.25 -1.46
N THR A 134 9.58 14.69 -0.55
CA THR A 134 10.28 15.98 -0.65
C THR A 134 11.55 15.90 -1.49
N LYS A 135 12.28 14.78 -1.44
CA LYS A 135 13.61 14.66 -2.06
C LYS A 135 13.62 13.95 -3.41
N VAL A 136 12.60 13.15 -3.72
CA VAL A 136 12.58 12.32 -4.93
C VAL A 136 11.38 12.70 -5.80
N PRO A 137 11.60 13.13 -7.06
CA PRO A 137 10.50 13.36 -7.98
C PRO A 137 9.65 12.11 -8.18
N ALA A 138 8.33 12.26 -8.22
CA ALA A 138 7.38 11.14 -8.34
C ALA A 138 7.71 10.18 -9.51
N PRO A 139 8.12 10.63 -10.71
CA PRO A 139 8.53 9.72 -11.79
C PRO A 139 9.76 8.87 -11.45
N VAL A 140 10.74 9.44 -10.74
CA VAL A 140 11.96 8.73 -10.31
C VAL A 140 11.62 7.72 -9.22
N LEU A 141 10.75 8.09 -8.29
CA LEU A 141 10.24 7.20 -7.25
C LEU A 141 9.47 6.02 -7.88
N ALA A 142 8.60 6.29 -8.85
CA ALA A 142 7.86 5.28 -9.59
C ALA A 142 8.77 4.31 -10.33
N LEU A 143 9.80 4.82 -11.02
CA LEU A 143 10.79 3.99 -11.70
C LEU A 143 11.57 3.12 -10.71
N THR A 144 12.03 3.71 -9.60
CA THR A 144 12.76 2.97 -8.57
C THR A 144 11.91 1.86 -7.97
N LEU A 145 10.65 2.15 -7.62
CA LEU A 145 9.70 1.16 -7.12
C LEU A 145 9.47 0.06 -8.16
N ALA A 146 9.25 0.42 -9.42
CA ALA A 146 9.03 -0.55 -10.49
C ALA A 146 10.23 -1.46 -10.71
N LEU A 147 11.45 -0.94 -10.63
CA LEU A 147 12.69 -1.72 -10.73
C LEU A 147 12.86 -2.67 -9.53
N VAL A 148 12.59 -2.20 -8.31
CA VAL A 148 12.64 -3.05 -7.10
C VAL A 148 11.62 -4.18 -7.20
N LEU A 149 10.37 -3.89 -7.57
CA LEU A 149 9.33 -4.91 -7.76
C LEU A 149 9.68 -5.89 -8.87
N SER A 150 10.28 -5.40 -9.97
CA SER A 150 10.76 -6.22 -11.08
C SER A 150 11.90 -7.16 -10.66
N ALA A 151 12.83 -6.67 -9.84
CA ALA A 151 13.90 -7.47 -9.26
C ALA A 151 13.35 -8.54 -8.32
N ILE A 152 12.43 -8.17 -7.41
CA ILE A 152 11.74 -9.11 -6.52
C ILE A 152 11.04 -10.19 -7.35
N LEU A 153 10.26 -9.82 -8.36
CA LEU A 153 9.55 -10.79 -9.20
C LEU A 153 10.50 -11.74 -9.96
N SER A 154 11.63 -11.23 -10.41
CA SER A 154 12.63 -11.99 -11.16
C SER A 154 13.39 -12.97 -10.27
N TRP A 155 13.75 -12.56 -9.05
CA TRP A 155 14.55 -13.35 -8.11
C TRP A 155 13.72 -14.26 -7.21
N THR A 156 12.44 -13.96 -7.01
CA THR A 156 11.58 -14.79 -6.14
C THR A 156 11.35 -16.16 -6.80
N PRO A 157 11.67 -17.27 -6.11
CA PRO A 157 11.38 -18.60 -6.61
C PRO A 157 9.88 -18.80 -6.69
N GLY A 158 9.39 -19.47 -7.72
CA GLY A 158 7.95 -19.68 -7.92
C GLY A 158 7.64 -20.69 -9.03
N PRO A 159 6.36 -21.00 -9.24
CA PRO A 159 5.92 -22.00 -10.22
C PRO A 159 6.00 -21.50 -11.67
N HIS A 160 6.33 -20.23 -11.88
CA HIS A 160 6.35 -19.60 -13.20
C HIS A 160 7.73 -19.70 -13.86
N SER A 161 7.75 -19.87 -15.19
CA SER A 161 9.00 -19.90 -15.96
C SER A 161 9.75 -18.57 -15.87
N THR A 162 11.06 -18.61 -16.13
CA THR A 162 11.91 -17.41 -16.16
C THR A 162 11.45 -16.41 -17.24
N VAL A 163 10.97 -16.91 -18.38
CA VAL A 163 10.44 -16.07 -19.46
C VAL A 163 9.20 -15.29 -19.01
N THR A 164 8.23 -15.96 -18.37
CA THR A 164 7.02 -15.30 -17.86
C THR A 164 7.35 -14.26 -16.80
N ARG A 165 8.28 -14.57 -15.88
CA ARG A 165 8.74 -13.61 -14.86
C ARG A 165 9.42 -12.39 -15.46
N ARG A 166 10.27 -12.59 -16.48
CA ARG A 166 10.94 -11.49 -17.20
C ARG A 166 9.94 -10.59 -17.94
N LEU A 167 8.97 -11.17 -18.64
CA LEU A 167 7.93 -10.38 -19.30
C LEU A 167 7.08 -9.59 -18.32
N ALA A 168 6.75 -10.17 -17.16
CA ALA A 168 6.01 -9.48 -16.12
C ALA A 168 6.85 -8.37 -15.46
N ALA A 169 8.15 -8.58 -15.29
CA ALA A 169 9.08 -7.55 -14.81
C ALA A 169 9.20 -6.38 -15.80
N ILE A 170 9.28 -6.66 -17.11
CA ILE A 170 9.24 -5.62 -18.15
C ILE A 170 7.92 -4.85 -18.06
N ALA A 171 6.79 -5.54 -17.96
CA ALA A 171 5.48 -4.91 -17.84
C ALA A 171 5.39 -4.01 -16.59
N LEU A 172 5.92 -4.42 -15.43
CA LEU A 172 5.99 -3.57 -14.23
C LEU A 172 6.84 -2.32 -14.47
N SER A 173 8.04 -2.52 -15.02
CA SER A 173 9.00 -1.46 -15.31
C SER A 173 8.51 -0.45 -16.35
N SER A 174 7.54 -0.82 -17.18
CA SER A 174 6.91 0.07 -18.16
C SER A 174 5.62 0.72 -17.62
N ILE A 175 4.68 -0.07 -17.10
CA ILE A 175 3.34 0.42 -16.76
C ILE A 175 3.39 1.43 -15.61
N ILE A 176 4.12 1.11 -14.53
CA ILE A 176 4.14 1.96 -13.32
C ILE A 176 4.71 3.36 -13.63
N PRO A 177 5.91 3.51 -14.26
CA PRO A 177 6.47 4.83 -14.51
C PRO A 177 5.64 5.62 -15.53
N ILE A 178 5.17 4.98 -16.61
CA ILE A 178 4.32 5.65 -17.62
C ILE A 178 3.05 6.21 -16.96
N ALA A 179 2.39 5.41 -16.13
CA ALA A 179 1.17 5.85 -15.45
C ALA A 179 1.42 7.02 -14.49
N VAL A 180 2.52 6.99 -13.73
CA VAL A 180 2.87 8.09 -12.84
C VAL A 180 3.25 9.34 -13.62
N ILE A 181 3.96 9.23 -14.75
CA ILE A 181 4.24 10.37 -15.64
C ILE A 181 2.93 10.99 -16.14
N ILE A 182 1.98 10.19 -16.61
CA ILE A 182 0.66 10.67 -17.05
C ILE A 182 -0.07 11.35 -15.88
N LEU A 183 -0.04 10.76 -14.68
CA LEU A 183 -0.66 11.35 -13.49
C LEU A 183 -0.07 12.72 -13.14
N VAL A 184 1.26 12.84 -13.17
CA VAL A 184 1.95 14.12 -12.93
C VAL A 184 1.56 15.15 -13.99
N LEU A 185 1.45 14.75 -15.26
CA LEU A 185 1.02 15.65 -16.35
C LEU A 185 -0.44 16.11 -16.21
N VAL A 186 -1.30 15.30 -15.59
CA VAL A 186 -2.73 15.61 -15.35
C VAL A 186 -2.93 16.40 -14.04
N THR A 187 -1.97 16.38 -13.12
CA THR A 187 -2.04 17.06 -11.81
C THR A 187 -2.38 18.55 -11.89
N PRO A 188 -1.89 19.35 -12.86
CA PRO A 188 -2.28 20.75 -13.02
C PRO A 188 -3.79 20.97 -13.20
N LEU A 189 -4.53 19.98 -13.70
CA LEU A 189 -5.99 20.06 -13.82
C LEU A 189 -6.69 19.99 -12.47
N VAL A 190 -6.12 19.26 -11.50
CA VAL A 190 -6.63 19.18 -10.13
C VAL A 190 -6.40 20.48 -9.37
N LEU A 191 -5.30 21.19 -9.66
CA LEU A 191 -4.99 22.48 -9.04
C LEU A 191 -5.95 23.61 -9.46
N ARG A 192 -6.70 23.41 -10.56
CA ARG A 192 -7.75 24.34 -11.02
C ARG A 192 -9.08 24.16 -10.28
N VAL A 193 -9.22 23.11 -9.48
CA VAL A 193 -10.42 22.82 -8.70
C VAL A 193 -10.45 23.69 -7.45
N SER A 194 -11.66 24.04 -6.99
CA SER A 194 -11.86 24.84 -5.76
C SER A 194 -11.11 24.23 -4.57
N PRO A 195 -10.50 25.05 -3.68
CA PRO A 195 -9.70 24.55 -2.56
C PRO A 195 -10.43 23.50 -1.69
N ASN A 196 -11.74 23.71 -1.47
CA ASN A 196 -12.60 22.82 -0.69
C ASN A 196 -12.77 21.42 -1.33
N GLN A 197 -12.54 21.28 -2.63
CA GLN A 197 -12.67 20.02 -3.38
C GLN A 197 -11.32 19.42 -3.77
N GLN A 198 -10.19 20.11 -3.54
CA GLN A 198 -8.88 19.62 -3.94
C GLN A 198 -8.50 18.29 -3.27
N ALA A 199 -8.80 18.13 -1.98
CA ALA A 199 -8.52 16.89 -1.26
C ALA A 199 -9.28 15.69 -1.86
N GLN A 200 -10.55 15.90 -2.22
CA GLN A 200 -11.39 14.89 -2.88
C GLN A 200 -10.88 14.59 -4.29
N ALA A 201 -10.56 15.63 -5.08
CA ALA A 201 -10.06 15.47 -6.44
C ALA A 201 -8.69 14.74 -6.48
N ARG A 202 -7.78 15.04 -5.55
CA ARG A 202 -6.49 14.33 -5.39
C ARG A 202 -6.72 12.85 -5.04
N SER A 203 -7.63 12.57 -4.11
CA SER A 203 -7.98 11.20 -3.69
C SER A 203 -8.59 10.41 -4.84
N LEU A 204 -9.53 11.00 -5.59
CA LEU A 204 -10.14 10.40 -6.77
C LEU A 204 -9.12 10.16 -7.88
N LEU A 205 -8.19 11.10 -8.09
CA LEU A 205 -7.14 10.93 -9.10
C LEU A 205 -6.16 9.81 -8.71
N ALA A 206 -5.72 9.74 -7.46
CA ALA A 206 -4.84 8.66 -6.99
C ALA A 206 -5.53 7.28 -7.07
N LEU A 207 -6.78 7.18 -6.60
CA LEU A 207 -7.55 5.95 -6.64
C LEU A 207 -7.92 5.54 -8.06
N GLY A 208 -8.32 6.51 -8.89
CA GLY A 208 -8.63 6.31 -10.31
C GLY A 208 -7.42 5.85 -11.10
N ALA A 209 -6.26 6.50 -10.93
CA ALA A 209 -5.02 6.09 -11.58
C ALA A 209 -4.58 4.69 -11.13
N GLY A 210 -4.64 4.38 -9.83
CA GLY A 210 -4.38 3.03 -9.32
C GLY A 210 -5.34 1.98 -9.89
N SER A 211 -6.63 2.29 -9.98
CA SER A 211 -7.66 1.36 -10.49
C SER A 211 -7.53 1.10 -11.99
N ILE A 212 -7.32 2.16 -12.78
CA ILE A 212 -7.13 2.06 -14.24
C ILE A 212 -5.86 1.26 -14.54
N THR A 213 -4.77 1.55 -13.83
CA THR A 213 -3.51 0.83 -14.03
C THR A 213 -3.57 -0.62 -13.56
N ALA A 214 -4.33 -0.93 -12.52
CA ALA A 214 -4.64 -2.31 -12.15
C ALA A 214 -5.39 -3.04 -13.28
N LEU A 215 -6.40 -2.40 -13.89
CA LEU A 215 -7.13 -2.98 -15.02
C LEU A 215 -6.21 -3.23 -16.22
N ILE A 216 -5.34 -2.26 -16.56
CA ILE A 216 -4.33 -2.42 -17.61
C ILE A 216 -3.37 -3.57 -17.27
N GLY A 217 -2.87 -3.62 -16.03
CA GLY A 217 -2.02 -4.70 -15.53
C GLY A 217 -2.70 -6.07 -15.64
N TYR A 218 -3.99 -6.16 -15.32
CA TYR A 218 -4.77 -7.40 -15.45
C TYR A 218 -4.91 -7.88 -16.91
N ARG A 219 -4.94 -6.95 -17.86
CA ARG A 219 -5.06 -7.23 -19.30
C ARG A 219 -3.73 -7.58 -19.96
N VAL A 220 -2.64 -6.90 -19.57
CA VAL A 220 -1.34 -6.96 -20.26
C VAL A 220 -0.39 -7.99 -19.63
N ASN A 221 -0.66 -8.47 -18.42
CA ASN A 221 0.26 -9.41 -17.76
C ASN A 221 0.38 -10.76 -18.52
N PRO A 222 1.54 -11.42 -18.41
CA PRO A 222 1.81 -12.69 -19.10
C PRO A 222 1.31 -13.93 -18.34
N PHE A 223 0.59 -13.78 -17.22
CA PHE A 223 0.19 -14.92 -16.40
C PHE A 223 -1.09 -15.58 -16.92
N ARG A 224 -1.09 -16.92 -16.93
CA ARG A 224 -2.29 -17.70 -17.30
C ARG A 224 -3.26 -17.88 -16.14
N ALA A 225 -2.75 -18.10 -14.92
CA ALA A 225 -3.57 -18.36 -13.74
C ALA A 225 -4.23 -17.07 -13.24
N ASN A 226 -5.56 -17.07 -13.09
CA ASN A 226 -6.33 -15.87 -12.72
C ASN A 226 -5.83 -15.20 -11.43
N ARG A 227 -5.44 -15.99 -10.41
CA ARG A 227 -4.91 -15.45 -9.15
C ARG A 227 -3.59 -14.69 -9.35
N SER A 228 -2.67 -15.20 -10.16
CA SER A 228 -1.43 -14.49 -10.51
C SER A 228 -1.71 -13.21 -11.30
N ARG A 229 -2.72 -13.22 -12.18
CA ARG A 229 -3.16 -12.02 -12.91
C ARG A 229 -3.71 -10.95 -11.97
N LEU A 230 -4.54 -11.35 -11.01
CA LEU A 230 -5.11 -10.46 -9.99
C LEU A 230 -4.04 -9.92 -9.05
N LEU A 231 -3.10 -10.76 -8.60
CA LEU A 231 -1.96 -10.33 -7.78
C LEU A 231 -1.12 -9.28 -8.52
N PHE A 232 -0.82 -9.53 -9.80
CA PHE A 232 -0.06 -8.59 -10.62
C PHE A 232 -0.81 -7.26 -10.79
N ALA A 233 -2.10 -7.32 -11.11
CA ALA A 233 -2.96 -6.14 -11.22
C ALA A 233 -2.99 -5.32 -9.93
N LEU A 234 -3.14 -5.99 -8.78
CA LEU A 234 -3.13 -5.38 -7.46
C LEU A 234 -1.79 -4.68 -7.19
N VAL A 235 -0.66 -5.35 -7.44
CA VAL A 235 0.68 -4.78 -7.25
C VAL A 235 0.86 -3.52 -8.12
N VAL A 236 0.48 -3.58 -9.40
CA VAL A 236 0.57 -2.41 -10.30
C VAL A 236 -0.27 -1.25 -9.78
N GLY A 237 -1.55 -1.50 -9.48
CA GLY A 237 -2.47 -0.44 -9.08
C GLY A 237 -2.12 0.20 -7.74
N VAL A 238 -1.78 -0.62 -6.74
CA VAL A 238 -1.34 -0.14 -5.42
C VAL A 238 -0.05 0.66 -5.54
N SER A 239 0.90 0.24 -6.38
CA SER A 239 2.15 0.97 -6.58
C SER A 239 1.92 2.37 -7.17
N VAL A 240 1.10 2.47 -8.21
CA VAL A 240 0.75 3.76 -8.83
C VAL A 240 -0.01 4.64 -7.84
N GLY A 241 -1.00 4.08 -7.14
CA GLY A 241 -1.78 4.80 -6.14
C GLY A 241 -0.94 5.31 -4.98
N ALA A 242 0.01 4.51 -4.49
CA ALA A 242 0.93 4.91 -3.41
C ALA A 242 1.86 6.05 -3.83
N VAL A 243 2.45 5.97 -5.03
CA VAL A 243 3.30 7.05 -5.55
C VAL A 243 2.48 8.32 -5.82
N ALA A 244 1.26 8.19 -6.31
CA ALA A 244 0.35 9.31 -6.50
C ALA A 244 -0.02 10.00 -5.17
N ALA A 245 -0.38 9.22 -4.15
CA ALA A 245 -0.68 9.74 -2.82
C ALA A 245 0.52 10.49 -2.21
N LEU A 246 1.72 9.93 -2.34
CA LEU A 246 2.96 10.58 -1.92
C LEU A 246 3.21 11.88 -2.72
N HIS A 247 3.01 11.88 -4.03
CA HIS A 247 3.14 13.09 -4.84
C HIS A 247 2.17 14.20 -4.37
N PHE A 248 0.91 13.87 -4.12
CA PHE A 248 -0.07 14.88 -3.69
C PHE A 248 0.14 15.39 -2.26
N SER A 249 0.88 14.65 -1.43
CA SER A 249 1.27 15.10 -0.08
C SER A 249 2.30 16.24 -0.09
N THR A 250 2.99 16.48 -1.20
CA THR A 250 3.96 17.60 -1.33
C THR A 250 3.49 18.73 -2.22
N VAL A 251 2.49 18.51 -3.08
CA VAL A 251 1.82 19.55 -3.87
C VAL A 251 0.79 20.34 -3.02
N SER A 252 0.81 20.20 -1.69
CA SER A 252 0.00 20.97 -0.73
C SER A 252 0.70 22.22 -0.17
N LEU A 253 1.84 22.61 -0.71
CA LEU A 253 2.55 23.86 -0.39
C LEU A 253 2.56 24.80 -1.59
#